data_AF-A3TYF8-F1
#
_entry.id   AF-A3TYF8-F1
#
_cell.length_a   1.000
_cell.length_b   1.000
_cell.length_c   1.000
_cell.angle_alpha   90.00
_cell.angle_beta   90.00
_cell.angle_gamma   90.00
#
_symmetry.space_group_name_H-M   'P 1'
#
loop_
_entity.id
_entity.type
_entity.pdbx_description
1 polymer ?
#
loop_
_entity_poly.entity_id
_entity_poly.type
_entity_poly.pdbx_seq_one_letter_code
_entity_poly.pdbx_strand_id
1 'polypeptide(L)'
;MQTSEPDLSERLSNLPRRSIVAIAGAPGSGKSTLAERLVEEQESAALLPMDGFHFDDTVLRDRDRLLFKGAQDTFDVGGLRSVLQRLRQEETEVAVPVFDRDLEISRGSARVISRRSRLVVVEGNYLLLDRTPWQSLRPYFDLTVMIEVPEDERRRRLTERWRHHALSPAQIAHKLDAVDLPNGRMVYSESSTPDLVLRQG
;
A
#
# COMPACT_ATOMS: atom_id res chain seq x y z
N MET A 1 13.52 1.02 -13.81
CA MET A 1 14.35 -0.13 -14.26
C MET A 1 13.60 -1.44 -13.94
N GLN A 2 13.65 -2.48 -14.79
CA GLN A 2 13.03 -3.76 -14.43
C GLN A 2 13.88 -4.50 -13.38
N THR A 3 13.25 -5.20 -12.44
CA THR A 3 13.93 -5.99 -11.38
C THR A 3 13.27 -7.35 -11.20
N SER A 4 13.98 -8.28 -10.53
CA SER A 4 13.41 -9.51 -9.96
C SER A 4 13.23 -9.39 -8.43
N GLU A 5 12.53 -10.34 -7.81
CA GLU A 5 12.37 -10.39 -6.34
C GLU A 5 13.70 -10.63 -5.60
N PRO A 6 14.57 -11.57 -6.01
CA PRO A 6 15.90 -11.71 -5.43
C PRO A 6 16.75 -10.43 -5.54
N ASP A 7 16.76 -9.80 -6.73
CA ASP A 7 17.51 -8.55 -6.93
C ASP A 7 16.95 -7.42 -6.06
N LEU A 8 15.63 -7.39 -5.86
CA LEU A 8 15.00 -6.41 -4.98
C LEU A 8 15.42 -6.64 -3.53
N SER A 9 15.35 -7.88 -3.03
CA SER A 9 15.77 -8.21 -1.65
C SER A 9 17.23 -7.86 -1.41
N GLU A 10 18.13 -8.21 -2.34
CA GLU A 10 19.55 -7.82 -2.25
C GLU A 10 19.76 -6.30 -2.24
N ARG A 11 19.02 -5.55 -3.07
CA ARG A 11 19.08 -4.08 -3.08
C ARG A 11 18.64 -3.50 -1.75
N LEU A 12 17.56 -4.01 -1.15
CA LEU A 12 17.05 -3.56 0.14
C LEU A 12 18.09 -3.76 1.26
N SER A 13 18.78 -4.91 1.26
CA SER A 13 19.86 -5.20 2.23
C SER A 13 21.05 -4.23 2.14
N ASN A 14 21.27 -3.65 0.96
CA ASN A 14 22.42 -2.78 0.68
C ASN A 14 22.08 -1.28 0.76
N LEU A 15 20.86 -0.91 1.15
CA LEU A 15 20.49 0.51 1.28
C LEU A 15 21.28 1.19 2.42
N PRO A 16 21.76 2.42 2.20
CA PRO A 16 22.51 3.14 3.21
C PRO A 16 21.59 3.71 4.30
N ARG A 17 22.11 3.82 5.53
CA ARG A 17 21.43 4.46 6.68
C ARG A 17 20.02 3.87 6.91
N ARG A 18 19.15 4.60 7.60
CA ARG A 18 17.73 4.26 7.69
C ARG A 18 17.03 4.66 6.38
N SER A 19 16.38 3.72 5.72
CA SER A 19 15.70 3.92 4.44
C SER A 19 14.22 3.61 4.51
N ILE A 20 13.42 4.37 3.77
CA ILE A 20 11.98 4.16 3.58
C ILE A 20 11.74 3.83 2.11
N VAL A 21 11.18 2.66 1.85
CA VAL A 21 10.93 2.14 0.51
C VAL A 21 9.44 2.03 0.26
N ALA A 22 8.97 2.59 -0.85
CA ALA A 22 7.58 2.44 -1.28
C ALA A 22 7.44 1.26 -2.24
N ILE A 23 6.54 0.33 -1.94
CA ILE A 23 6.09 -0.74 -2.83
C ILE A 23 4.64 -0.44 -3.22
N ALA A 24 4.46 0.06 -4.44
CA ALA A 24 3.17 0.34 -5.02
C ALA A 24 2.69 -0.80 -5.93
N GLY A 25 1.38 -0.93 -6.07
CA GLY A 25 0.78 -1.87 -7.01
C GLY A 25 -0.74 -1.85 -6.94
N ALA A 26 -1.40 -2.18 -8.04
CA ALA A 26 -2.87 -2.19 -8.09
C ALA A 26 -3.49 -3.20 -7.08
N PRO A 27 -4.80 -3.05 -6.75
CA PRO A 27 -5.53 -4.11 -6.05
C PRO A 27 -5.36 -5.47 -6.76
N GLY A 28 -5.11 -6.52 -5.98
CA GLY A 28 -4.86 -7.87 -6.51
C GLY A 28 -3.44 -8.12 -7.05
N SER A 29 -2.52 -7.15 -6.96
CA SER A 29 -1.12 -7.32 -7.40
C SER A 29 -0.32 -8.32 -6.56
N GLY A 30 -0.66 -8.53 -5.29
CA GLY A 30 0.14 -9.34 -4.36
C GLY A 30 1.21 -8.55 -3.59
N LYS A 31 1.16 -7.21 -3.63
CA LYS A 31 2.12 -6.33 -2.95
C LYS A 31 2.25 -6.57 -1.44
N SER A 32 1.17 -6.86 -0.72
CA SER A 32 1.24 -7.11 0.72
C SER A 32 2.02 -8.39 1.02
N THR A 33 1.75 -9.48 0.30
CA THR A 33 2.50 -10.74 0.43
C THR A 33 3.99 -10.57 0.10
N LEU A 34 4.32 -9.84 -0.97
CA LEU A 34 5.70 -9.54 -1.28
C LEU A 34 6.36 -8.70 -0.19
N ALA A 35 5.70 -7.63 0.27
CA ALA A 35 6.25 -6.73 1.27
C ALA A 35 6.47 -7.41 2.62
N GLU A 36 5.57 -8.30 3.02
CA GLU A 36 5.72 -9.16 4.21
C GLU A 36 6.97 -10.03 4.10
N ARG A 37 7.13 -10.78 3.00
CA ARG A 37 8.32 -11.62 2.78
C ARG A 37 9.61 -10.80 2.77
N LEU A 38 9.63 -9.67 2.06
CA LEU A 38 10.80 -8.79 2.01
C LEU A 38 11.15 -8.21 3.39
N VAL A 39 10.19 -8.01 4.27
CA VAL A 39 10.46 -7.56 5.65
C VAL A 39 10.98 -8.72 6.51
N GLU A 40 10.45 -9.93 6.35
CA GLU A 40 10.89 -11.14 7.07
C GLU A 40 12.32 -11.57 6.72
N GLU A 41 12.74 -11.36 5.47
CA GLU A 41 14.10 -11.66 4.99
C GLU A 41 15.17 -10.70 5.51
N GLN A 42 14.78 -9.59 6.15
CA GLN A 42 15.66 -8.49 6.52
C GLN A 42 15.80 -8.40 8.05
N GLU A 43 17.03 -8.34 8.56
CA GLU A 43 17.28 -8.37 10.02
C GLU A 43 16.63 -7.20 10.79
N SER A 44 16.40 -6.07 10.13
CA SER A 44 16.03 -4.80 10.76
C SER A 44 15.01 -4.03 9.92
N ALA A 45 13.91 -4.69 9.58
CA ALA A 45 12.85 -4.11 8.76
C ALA A 45 11.52 -3.94 9.51
N ALA A 46 10.70 -3.01 9.06
CA ALA A 46 9.33 -2.84 9.51
C ALA A 46 8.39 -2.58 8.33
N LEU A 47 7.18 -3.14 8.40
CA LEU A 47 6.13 -2.93 7.41
C LEU A 47 5.16 -1.83 7.87
N LEU A 48 4.89 -0.88 6.98
CA LEU A 48 3.86 0.16 7.11
C LEU A 48 2.83 0.02 5.97
N PRO A 49 1.73 -0.72 6.18
CA PRO A 49 0.65 -0.79 5.20
C PRO A 49 -0.14 0.51 5.12
N MET A 50 -0.35 1.02 3.91
CA MET A 50 -1.20 2.18 3.60
C MET A 50 -2.65 1.94 4.03
N ASP A 51 -3.11 0.68 4.04
CA ASP A 51 -4.48 0.31 4.45
C ASP A 51 -4.82 0.79 5.87
N GLY A 52 -3.83 0.91 6.76
CA GLY A 52 -4.04 1.48 8.09
C GLY A 52 -4.55 2.93 8.08
N PHE A 53 -4.49 3.64 6.96
CA PHE A 53 -4.93 5.02 6.83
C PHE A 53 -6.28 5.16 6.12
N HIS A 54 -7.08 4.09 6.02
CA HIS A 54 -8.48 4.25 5.61
C HIS A 54 -9.22 5.18 6.57
N PHE A 55 -10.07 6.05 6.02
CA PHE A 55 -11.08 6.72 6.84
C PHE A 55 -12.08 5.70 7.39
N ASP A 56 -12.59 5.97 8.59
CA ASP A 56 -13.68 5.20 9.19
C ASP A 56 -14.94 5.25 8.32
N ASP A 57 -15.75 4.19 8.40
CA ASP A 57 -17.01 4.10 7.66
C ASP A 57 -17.94 5.30 7.93
N THR A 58 -17.94 5.85 9.14
CA THR A 58 -18.71 7.05 9.50
C THR A 58 -18.30 8.24 8.65
N VAL A 59 -16.99 8.50 8.56
CA VAL A 59 -16.45 9.58 7.73
C VAL A 59 -16.75 9.35 6.24
N LEU A 60 -16.71 8.09 5.78
CA LEU A 60 -17.01 7.75 4.39
C LEU A 60 -18.51 7.86 4.07
N ARG A 61 -19.41 7.61 5.02
CA ARG A 61 -20.85 7.86 4.85
C ARG A 61 -21.13 9.36 4.70
N ASP A 62 -20.54 10.17 5.56
CA ASP A 62 -20.71 11.64 5.53
C ASP A 62 -20.17 12.27 4.22
N ARG A 63 -19.31 11.56 3.50
CA ARG A 63 -18.73 11.99 2.22
C ARG A 63 -19.35 11.32 1.00
N ASP A 64 -20.35 10.45 1.17
CA ASP A 64 -20.92 9.62 0.08
C ASP A 64 -19.87 8.74 -0.63
N ARG A 65 -18.84 8.29 0.10
CA ARG A 65 -17.73 7.49 -0.43
C ARG A 65 -17.67 6.05 0.08
N LEU A 66 -18.56 5.65 1.01
CA LEU A 66 -18.53 4.30 1.60
C LEU A 66 -18.55 3.17 0.55
N LEU A 67 -19.37 3.30 -0.50
CA LEU A 67 -19.45 2.30 -1.57
C LEU A 67 -18.13 2.17 -2.36
N PHE A 68 -17.32 3.22 -2.35
CA PHE A 68 -16.03 3.28 -3.03
C PHE A 68 -14.84 3.11 -2.09
N LYS A 69 -15.05 2.61 -0.85
CA LYS A 69 -13.97 2.33 0.10
C LYS A 69 -12.87 1.50 -0.57
N GLY A 70 -11.66 2.04 -0.55
CA GLY A 70 -10.48 1.56 -1.27
C GLY A 70 -10.05 2.46 -2.43
N ALA A 71 -10.88 3.42 -2.87
CA ALA A 71 -10.50 4.46 -3.82
C ALA A 71 -9.53 5.49 -3.20
N GLN A 72 -8.79 6.21 -4.05
CA GLN A 72 -7.69 7.09 -3.62
C GLN A 72 -8.11 8.20 -2.63
N ASP A 73 -9.37 8.63 -2.65
CA ASP A 73 -9.92 9.67 -1.78
C ASP A 73 -10.57 9.13 -0.49
N THR A 74 -10.49 7.81 -0.24
CA THR A 74 -10.98 7.17 0.99
C THR A 74 -9.89 6.97 2.05
N PHE A 75 -8.73 7.61 1.87
CA PHE A 75 -7.57 7.50 2.75
C PHE A 75 -7.17 8.84 3.36
N ASP A 76 -6.72 8.81 4.61
CA ASP A 76 -6.04 9.90 5.28
C ASP A 76 -4.57 10.01 4.83
N VAL A 77 -4.37 10.63 3.66
CA VAL A 77 -3.04 10.90 3.12
C VAL A 77 -2.24 11.85 4.02
N GLY A 78 -2.92 12.74 4.75
CA GLY A 78 -2.30 13.65 5.71
C GLY A 78 -1.71 12.90 6.91
N GLY A 79 -2.46 11.95 7.46
CA GLY A 79 -2.02 11.05 8.52
C GLY A 79 -0.85 10.18 8.08
N LEU A 80 -0.90 9.60 6.88
CA LEU A 80 0.22 8.83 6.33
C LEU A 80 1.48 9.69 6.19
N ARG A 81 1.34 10.89 5.62
CA ARG A 81 2.44 11.85 5.51
C ARG A 81 3.05 12.21 6.88
N SER A 82 2.21 12.43 7.90
CA SER A 82 2.68 12.72 9.24
C SER A 82 3.49 11.56 9.82
N VAL A 83 3.07 10.31 9.60
CA VAL A 83 3.82 9.12 10.04
C VAL A 83 5.16 9.02 9.31
N LEU A 84 5.18 9.19 7.98
CA LEU A 84 6.42 9.16 7.19
C LEU A 84 7.41 10.23 7.64
N GLN A 85 6.93 11.42 7.96
CA GLN A 85 7.77 12.50 8.48
C GLN A 85 8.43 12.12 9.81
N ARG A 86 7.67 11.57 10.75
CA ARG A 86 8.19 11.13 12.06
C ARG A 86 9.21 10.00 11.93
N LEU A 87 8.97 9.08 10.99
CA LEU A 87 9.93 8.01 10.67
C LEU A 87 11.24 8.58 10.11
N ARG A 88 11.19 9.57 9.21
CA ARG A 88 12.37 10.28 8.69
C ARG A 88 13.12 11.08 9.75
N GLN A 89 12.42 11.60 10.75
CA GLN A 89 13.01 12.29 11.89
C GLN A 89 13.66 11.34 12.91
N GLU A 90 13.60 10.03 12.66
CA GLU A 90 14.19 9.00 13.52
C GLU A 90 13.70 9.04 14.98
N GLU A 91 12.41 9.39 15.19
CA GLU A 91 11.77 9.26 16.49
C GLU A 91 11.95 7.85 17.06
N THR A 92 12.16 7.74 18.37
CA THR A 92 12.46 6.47 19.06
C THR A 92 11.44 5.39 18.74
N GLU A 93 10.16 5.77 18.75
CA GLU A 93 9.03 4.92 18.42
C GLU A 93 7.94 5.73 17.73
N VAL A 94 7.44 5.21 16.60
CA VAL A 94 6.31 5.79 15.88
C VAL A 94 5.17 4.78 15.93
N ALA A 95 4.12 5.10 16.68
CA ALA A 95 2.87 4.35 16.67
C ALA A 95 2.14 4.61 15.34
N VAL A 96 1.69 3.54 14.69
CA VAL A 96 1.03 3.58 13.38
C VAL A 96 -0.29 2.80 13.43
N PRO A 97 -1.29 3.18 12.62
CA PRO A 97 -2.54 2.45 12.56
C PRO A 97 -2.38 1.12 11.80
N VAL A 98 -3.26 0.16 12.10
CA VAL A 98 -3.38 -1.12 11.38
C VAL A 98 -4.82 -1.30 10.94
N PHE A 99 -5.03 -1.67 9.68
CA PHE A 99 -6.36 -2.02 9.19
C PHE A 99 -6.71 -3.44 9.60
N ASP A 100 -7.80 -3.56 10.35
CA ASP A 100 -8.33 -4.84 10.81
C ASP A 100 -9.33 -5.33 9.77
N ARG A 101 -8.99 -6.41 9.05
CA ARG A 101 -9.84 -6.94 7.96
C ARG A 101 -11.06 -7.69 8.48
N ASP A 102 -11.06 -8.14 9.73
CA ASP A 102 -12.22 -8.82 10.32
C ASP A 102 -13.25 -7.80 10.79
N LEU A 103 -12.79 -6.68 11.36
CA LEU A 103 -13.63 -5.58 11.83
C LEU A 103 -13.91 -4.51 10.76
N GLU A 104 -13.18 -4.53 9.64
CA GLU A 104 -13.24 -3.53 8.56
C GLU A 104 -12.96 -2.08 9.03
N ILE A 105 -12.09 -1.90 10.03
CA ILE A 105 -11.75 -0.59 10.61
C ILE A 105 -10.23 -0.32 10.64
N SER A 106 -9.86 0.96 10.65
CA SER A 106 -8.50 1.37 11.01
C SER A 106 -8.37 1.47 12.54
N ARG A 107 -7.50 0.65 13.12
CA ARG A 107 -7.18 0.67 14.56
C ARG A 107 -5.97 1.56 14.80
N GLY A 108 -6.19 2.69 15.46
CA GLY A 108 -5.13 3.62 15.84
C GLY A 108 -4.11 3.00 16.80
N SER A 109 -2.83 3.39 16.67
CA SER A 109 -1.73 2.95 17.53
C SER A 109 -1.60 1.42 17.69
N ALA A 110 -2.00 0.66 16.67
CA ALA A 110 -2.05 -0.80 16.72
C ALA A 110 -0.71 -1.48 16.40
N ARG A 111 0.29 -0.72 15.95
CA ARG A 111 1.67 -1.18 15.73
C ARG A 111 2.66 -0.08 16.08
N VAL A 112 3.85 -0.44 16.51
CA VAL A 112 4.96 0.51 16.78
C VAL A 112 6.13 0.19 15.86
N ILE A 113 6.65 1.20 15.16
CA ILE A 113 7.88 1.12 14.37
C ILE A 113 9.00 1.79 15.16
N SER A 114 9.99 1.01 15.58
CA SER A 114 11.14 1.51 16.33
C SER A 114 12.15 2.21 15.42
N ARG A 115 12.91 3.18 15.96
CA ARG A 115 14.12 3.72 15.30
C ARG A 115 15.17 2.67 14.95
N ARG A 116 15.12 1.51 15.61
CA ARG A 116 16.03 0.40 15.33
C ARG A 116 15.78 -0.23 13.96
N SER A 117 14.57 -0.15 13.40
CA SER A 117 14.24 -0.63 12.06
C SER A 117 14.94 0.26 11.01
N ARG A 118 16.03 -0.26 10.45
CA ARG A 118 16.82 0.41 9.41
C ARG A 118 16.10 0.46 8.07
N LEU A 119 15.23 -0.51 7.79
CA LEU A 119 14.37 -0.51 6.62
C LEU A 119 12.92 -0.33 7.04
N VAL A 120 12.21 0.61 6.41
CA VAL A 120 10.75 0.70 6.49
C VAL A 120 10.18 0.47 5.10
N VAL A 121 9.48 -0.64 4.93
CA VAL A 121 8.73 -0.93 3.70
C VAL A 121 7.33 -0.39 3.87
N VAL A 122 6.96 0.55 3.00
CA VAL A 122 5.61 1.12 2.92
C VAL A 122 4.94 0.50 1.72
N GLU A 123 3.83 -0.21 1.93
CA GLU A 123 3.09 -0.84 0.83
C GLU A 123 1.70 -0.23 0.67
N GLY A 124 1.25 -0.03 -0.56
CA GLY A 124 -0.05 0.60 -0.83
C GLY A 124 -0.34 0.78 -2.31
N ASN A 125 -1.61 1.03 -2.67
CA ASN A 125 -1.96 1.19 -4.09
C ASN A 125 -1.43 2.51 -4.67
N TYR A 126 -1.56 3.61 -3.92
CA TYR A 126 -1.45 4.97 -4.45
C TYR A 126 -0.16 5.69 -4.03
N LEU A 127 0.83 4.98 -3.48
CA LEU A 127 2.06 5.59 -2.94
C LEU A 127 2.85 6.38 -3.99
N LEU A 128 2.69 6.04 -5.28
CA LEU A 128 3.35 6.69 -6.41
C LEU A 128 2.39 7.51 -7.30
N LEU A 129 1.11 7.62 -6.91
CA LEU A 129 0.10 8.34 -7.69
C LEU A 129 0.50 9.82 -7.84
N ASP A 130 0.65 10.28 -9.08
CA ASP A 130 1.10 11.64 -9.40
C ASP A 130 -0.06 12.64 -9.39
N ARG A 131 -0.73 12.70 -8.24
CA ARG A 131 -1.91 13.53 -8.02
C ARG A 131 -1.92 14.06 -6.60
N THR A 132 -2.42 15.28 -6.41
CA THR A 132 -2.67 15.80 -5.06
C THR A 132 -3.78 15.01 -4.37
N PRO A 133 -3.64 14.62 -3.08
CA PRO A 133 -2.51 14.90 -2.18
C PRO A 133 -1.37 13.86 -2.19
N TRP A 134 -1.51 12.76 -2.92
CA TRP A 134 -0.57 11.62 -2.94
C TRP A 134 0.86 11.96 -3.37
N GLN A 135 1.04 12.84 -4.35
CA GLN A 135 2.36 13.29 -4.79
C GLN A 135 3.23 13.87 -3.64
N SER A 136 2.58 14.37 -2.57
CA SER A 136 3.29 14.89 -1.40
C SER A 136 4.03 13.84 -0.57
N LEU A 137 3.79 12.54 -0.83
CA LEU A 137 4.49 11.43 -0.16
C LEU A 137 5.85 11.13 -0.82
N ARG A 138 6.05 11.47 -2.10
CA ARG A 138 7.26 11.12 -2.87
C ARG A 138 8.60 11.52 -2.20
N PRO A 139 8.72 12.71 -1.55
CA PRO A 139 9.97 13.11 -0.89
C PRO A 139 10.38 12.22 0.28
N TYR A 140 9.47 11.40 0.82
CA TYR A 140 9.77 10.53 1.96
C TYR A 140 10.32 9.16 1.55
N PHE A 141 10.39 8.82 0.26
CA PHE A 141 10.84 7.51 -0.21
C PHE A 141 12.25 7.57 -0.83
N ASP A 142 13.15 6.72 -0.34
CA ASP A 142 14.52 6.55 -0.88
C ASP A 142 14.55 5.67 -2.12
N LEU A 143 13.63 4.70 -2.19
CA LEU A 143 13.46 3.80 -3.31
C LEU A 143 11.96 3.57 -3.53
N THR A 144 11.56 3.55 -4.79
CA THR A 144 10.18 3.33 -5.22
C THR A 144 10.10 2.14 -6.16
N VAL A 145 9.16 1.24 -5.88
CA VAL A 145 8.93 0.00 -6.64
C VAL A 145 7.47 -0.03 -7.08
N MET A 146 7.21 -0.28 -8.36
CA MET A 146 5.88 -0.61 -8.85
C MET A 146 5.81 -2.10 -9.17
N ILE A 147 4.80 -2.79 -8.63
CA ILE A 147 4.46 -4.15 -9.02
C ILE A 147 3.43 -4.08 -10.14
N GLU A 148 3.79 -4.64 -11.29
CA GLU A 148 2.93 -4.74 -12.46
C GLU A 148 2.41 -6.18 -12.61
N VAL A 149 1.07 -6.31 -12.61
CA VAL A 149 0.36 -7.57 -12.87
C VAL A 149 -0.73 -7.33 -13.92
N PRO A 150 -0.85 -8.18 -14.96
CA PRO A 150 -1.90 -8.09 -15.97
C PRO A 150 -3.29 -7.97 -15.35
N GLU A 151 -4.18 -7.19 -15.97
CA GLU A 151 -5.53 -6.97 -15.45
C GLU A 151 -6.35 -8.25 -15.33
N ASP A 152 -6.22 -9.18 -16.28
CA ASP A 152 -6.96 -10.45 -16.25
C ASP A 152 -6.59 -11.30 -15.03
N GLU A 153 -5.29 -11.37 -14.70
CA GLU A 153 -4.82 -12.09 -13.52
C GLU A 153 -5.25 -11.38 -12.23
N ARG A 154 -5.20 -10.04 -12.18
CA ARG A 154 -5.75 -9.28 -11.05
C ARG A 154 -7.25 -9.52 -10.89
N ARG A 155 -8.03 -9.54 -11.98
CA ARG A 155 -9.47 -9.84 -11.96
C ARG A 155 -9.71 -11.23 -11.40
N ARG A 156 -8.95 -12.25 -11.82
CA ARG A 156 -9.03 -13.61 -11.28
C ARG A 156 -8.81 -13.62 -9.77
N ARG A 157 -7.67 -13.07 -9.29
CA ARG A 157 -7.30 -13.00 -7.87
C ARG A 157 -8.33 -12.24 -7.03
N LEU A 158 -8.80 -11.10 -7.52
CA LEU A 158 -9.80 -10.29 -6.81
C LEU A 158 -11.16 -11.00 -6.75
N THR A 159 -11.55 -11.70 -7.81
CA THR A 159 -12.78 -12.51 -7.83
C THR A 159 -12.71 -13.62 -6.78
N GLU A 160 -11.59 -14.34 -6.72
CA GLU A 160 -11.34 -15.36 -5.70
C GLU A 160 -11.40 -14.76 -4.30
N ARG A 161 -10.71 -13.63 -4.06
CA ARG A 161 -10.76 -12.89 -2.79
C ARG A 161 -12.20 -12.63 -2.35
N TRP A 162 -13.00 -12.00 -3.21
CA TRP A 162 -14.37 -11.60 -2.85
C TRP A 162 -15.33 -12.78 -2.67
N ARG A 163 -15.10 -13.92 -3.34
CA ARG A 163 -15.88 -15.15 -3.14
C ARG A 163 -15.73 -15.74 -1.74
N HIS A 164 -14.64 -15.46 -1.04
CA HIS A 164 -14.46 -15.86 0.35
C HIS A 164 -15.23 -14.98 1.35
N HIS A 165 -15.80 -13.85 0.90
CA HIS A 165 -16.67 -13.01 1.72
C HIS A 165 -18.15 -13.35 1.50
N ALA A 166 -18.99 -13.06 2.49
CA ALA A 166 -20.44 -13.23 2.43
C ALA A 166 -21.12 -12.14 1.57
N LEU A 167 -20.73 -12.04 0.29
CA LEU A 167 -21.23 -11.06 -0.68
C LEU A 167 -22.08 -11.73 -1.76
N SER A 168 -23.14 -11.05 -2.20
CA SER A 168 -23.92 -11.45 -3.37
C SER A 168 -23.12 -11.27 -4.67
N PRO A 169 -23.47 -11.99 -5.76
CA PRO A 169 -22.82 -11.82 -7.06
C PRO A 169 -22.81 -10.37 -7.56
N ALA A 170 -23.89 -9.62 -7.32
CA ALA A 170 -23.98 -8.21 -7.69
C ALA A 170 -23.02 -7.31 -6.89
N GLN A 171 -22.85 -7.59 -5.59
CA GLN A 171 -21.88 -6.87 -4.75
C GLN A 171 -20.44 -7.17 -5.18
N ILE A 172 -20.13 -8.43 -5.52
CA ILE A 172 -18.81 -8.82 -6.04
C ILE A 172 -18.53 -8.09 -7.37
N ALA A 173 -19.49 -8.09 -8.29
CA ALA A 173 -19.37 -7.38 -9.56
C ALA A 173 -19.14 -5.87 -9.35
N HIS A 174 -19.87 -5.24 -8.43
CA HIS A 174 -19.65 -3.84 -8.08
C HIS A 174 -18.24 -3.59 -7.51
N LYS A 175 -17.79 -4.41 -6.55
CA LYS A 175 -16.42 -4.29 -5.98
C LYS A 175 -15.35 -4.43 -7.06
N LEU A 176 -15.51 -5.34 -8.01
CA LEU A 176 -14.56 -5.53 -9.11
C LEU A 176 -14.61 -4.38 -10.12
N ASP A 177 -15.77 -4.18 -10.75
CA ASP A 177 -15.89 -3.39 -11.97
C ASP A 177 -16.03 -1.89 -11.69
N ALA A 178 -16.55 -1.50 -10.53
CA ALA A 178 -16.72 -0.11 -10.14
C ALA A 178 -15.63 0.41 -9.18
N VAL A 179 -14.88 -0.47 -8.52
CA VAL A 179 -13.89 -0.08 -7.49
C VAL A 179 -12.50 -0.61 -7.81
N ASP A 180 -12.24 -1.92 -7.62
CA ASP A 180 -10.88 -2.48 -7.65
C ASP A 180 -10.20 -2.31 -9.02
N LEU A 181 -10.89 -2.61 -10.12
CA LEU A 181 -10.31 -2.55 -11.46
C LEU A 181 -10.10 -1.11 -11.95
N PRO A 182 -11.08 -0.18 -11.82
CA PRO A 182 -10.83 1.24 -12.08
C PRO A 182 -9.68 1.81 -11.25
N ASN A 183 -9.62 1.50 -9.95
CA ASN A 183 -8.51 1.91 -9.08
C ASN A 183 -7.17 1.35 -9.59
N GLY A 184 -7.15 0.08 -10.01
CA GLY A 184 -5.94 -0.53 -10.55
C GLY A 184 -5.47 0.09 -11.87
N ARG A 185 -6.38 0.47 -12.76
CA ARG A 185 -6.04 1.20 -13.98
C ARG A 185 -5.41 2.56 -13.65
N MET A 186 -6.04 3.31 -12.75
CA MET A 186 -5.52 4.59 -12.25
C MET A 186 -4.10 4.46 -11.68
N VAL A 187 -3.83 3.44 -10.87
CA VAL A 187 -2.49 3.20 -10.31
C VAL A 187 -1.44 3.08 -11.42
N TYR A 188 -1.73 2.37 -12.52
CA TYR A 188 -0.75 2.19 -13.58
C TYR A 188 -0.68 3.36 -14.57
N SER A 189 -1.79 4.05 -14.83
CA SER A 189 -1.84 5.13 -15.83
C SER A 189 -1.49 6.52 -15.26
N GLU A 190 -1.64 6.73 -13.95
CA GLU A 190 -1.52 8.04 -13.32
C GLU A 190 -0.41 8.10 -12.25
N SER A 191 0.40 7.05 -12.09
CA SER A 191 1.55 7.09 -11.18
C SER A 191 2.79 7.72 -11.83
N SER A 192 3.59 8.38 -11.01
CA SER A 192 4.95 8.81 -11.35
C SER A 192 5.83 7.60 -11.67
N THR A 193 6.89 7.83 -12.45
CA THR A 193 7.84 6.78 -12.83
C THR A 193 8.54 6.21 -11.58
N PRO A 194 8.45 4.89 -11.32
CA PRO A 194 9.15 4.26 -10.21
C PRO A 194 10.63 4.05 -10.54
N ASP A 195 11.46 3.93 -9.51
CA ASP A 195 12.87 3.55 -9.67
C ASP A 195 12.98 2.12 -10.21
N LEU A 196 12.15 1.21 -9.68
CA LEU A 196 12.10 -0.20 -10.05
C LEU A 196 10.69 -0.65 -10.45
N VAL A 197 10.62 -1.59 -11.40
CA VAL A 197 9.39 -2.26 -11.83
C VAL A 197 9.59 -3.76 -11.66
N LEU A 198 8.73 -4.38 -10.83
CA LEU A 198 8.67 -5.82 -10.67
C LEU A 198 7.44 -6.35 -11.42
N ARG A 199 7.67 -7.12 -12.48
CA ARG A 199 6.59 -7.74 -13.26
C ARG A 199 6.29 -9.13 -12.73
N GLN A 200 5.03 -9.41 -12.46
CA GLN A 200 4.55 -10.73 -12.03
C GLN A 200 3.42 -11.19 -12.96
N GLY A 201 3.42 -12.48 -13.29
CA GLY A 201 2.41 -13.14 -14.12
C GLY A 201 2.05 -14.45 -13.48
#